data_AF-A0A674DQM1-F1
#
_entry.id   AF-A0A674DQM1-F1
#
_cell.length_a   1.000
_cell.length_b   1.000
_cell.length_c   1.000
_cell.angle_alpha   90.00
_cell.angle_beta   90.00
_cell.angle_gamma   90.00
#
_symmetry.space_group_name_H-M   'P 1'
#
loop_
_entity.id
_entity.type
_entity.pdbx_description
1 polymer ?
#
loop_
_entity_poly.entity_id
_entity_poly.type
_entity_poly.pdbx_seq_one_letter_code
_entity_poly.pdbx_strand_id
1 'polypeptide(L)'
;MADAEKKVPAVPESLLKRRKAFATMKAVRIKKMLADKKTRKVTRKLIYKRAEKYHKEYREMYRREIRMGRTARKPANNFLWPFKLSTPRGGMNKKTTHFVEGGDAGNREDQINRLIRRMN
;
A
#
# COMPACT_ATOMS: atom_id res chain seq x y z
N MET A 1 -38.31 35.23 -59.66
CA MET A 1 -38.43 33.78 -59.92
C MET A 1 -38.55 33.10 -58.59
N ALA A 2 -39.67 32.40 -58.34
CA ALA A 2 -40.03 31.88 -57.03
C ALA A 2 -39.29 30.58 -56.75
N ASP A 3 -38.55 30.53 -55.65
CA ASP A 3 -37.94 29.32 -55.10
C ASP A 3 -39.02 28.31 -54.75
N ALA A 4 -39.08 27.23 -55.54
CA ALA A 4 -39.97 26.11 -55.28
C ALA A 4 -39.50 25.36 -54.03
N GLU A 5 -40.22 25.56 -52.94
CA GLU A 5 -40.02 24.89 -51.66
C GLU A 5 -40.13 23.36 -51.86
N LYS A 6 -38.98 22.66 -51.83
CA LYS A 6 -38.91 21.20 -52.00
C LYS A 6 -39.64 20.50 -50.85
N LYS A 7 -40.86 20.01 -51.08
CA LYS A 7 -41.59 19.11 -50.16
C LYS A 7 -40.81 17.79 -50.00
N VAL A 8 -40.15 17.65 -48.86
CA VAL A 8 -39.46 16.41 -48.44
C VAL A 8 -40.52 15.33 -48.17
N PRO A 9 -40.31 14.05 -48.57
CA PRO A 9 -41.30 13.00 -48.35
C PRO A 9 -41.61 12.83 -46.86
N ALA A 10 -42.89 12.66 -46.54
CA ALA A 10 -43.36 12.43 -45.19
C ALA A 10 -42.70 11.15 -44.62
N VAL A 11 -42.04 11.29 -43.47
CA VAL A 11 -41.34 10.18 -42.82
C VAL A 11 -42.36 9.11 -42.42
N PRO A 12 -42.12 7.82 -42.72
CA PRO A 12 -43.04 6.75 -42.35
C PRO A 12 -43.29 6.70 -40.83
N GLU A 13 -44.55 6.52 -40.43
CA GLU A 13 -44.95 6.50 -39.01
C GLU A 13 -44.24 5.41 -38.19
N SER A 14 -43.96 4.26 -38.80
CA SER A 14 -43.21 3.15 -38.20
C SER A 14 -41.79 3.57 -37.78
N LEU A 15 -41.14 4.41 -38.58
CA LEU A 15 -39.82 4.98 -38.31
C LEU A 15 -39.87 5.96 -37.13
N LEU A 16 -40.91 6.79 -37.06
CA LEU A 16 -41.12 7.74 -35.96
C LEU A 16 -41.38 7.00 -34.63
N LYS A 17 -42.18 5.92 -34.65
CA LYS A 17 -42.44 5.08 -33.49
C LYS A 17 -41.15 4.40 -32.98
N ARG A 18 -40.33 3.86 -33.89
CA ARG A 18 -39.03 3.25 -33.54
C ARG A 18 -38.05 4.27 -32.96
N ARG A 19 -37.96 5.48 -33.52
CA ARG A 19 -37.09 6.56 -33.02
C ARG A 19 -37.47 6.97 -31.59
N LYS A 20 -38.77 7.12 -31.31
CA LYS A 20 -39.25 7.43 -29.95
C LYS A 20 -38.88 6.33 -28.95
N ALA A 21 -39.10 5.06 -29.30
CA ALA A 21 -38.73 3.93 -28.44
C ALA A 21 -37.21 3.83 -28.20
N PHE A 22 -36.38 4.10 -29.21
CA PHE A 22 -34.93 4.07 -29.06
C PHE A 22 -34.42 5.23 -28.18
N ALA A 23 -35.03 6.41 -28.30
CA ALA A 23 -34.70 7.56 -27.46
C ALA A 23 -35.02 7.30 -25.99
N THR A 24 -36.17 6.69 -25.67
CA THR A 24 -36.54 6.35 -24.28
C THR A 24 -35.60 5.28 -23.71
N MET A 25 -35.33 4.20 -24.47
CA MET A 25 -34.37 3.18 -24.04
C MET A 25 -32.97 3.74 -23.81
N LYS A 26 -32.49 4.64 -24.68
CA LYS A 26 -31.20 5.32 -24.52
C LYS A 26 -31.17 6.18 -23.26
N ALA A 27 -32.24 6.95 -23.00
CA ALA A 27 -32.34 7.77 -21.79
C ALA A 27 -32.31 6.92 -20.50
N VAL A 28 -33.04 5.80 -20.48
CA VAL A 28 -33.03 4.85 -19.36
C VAL A 28 -31.63 4.26 -19.15
N ARG A 29 -30.97 3.82 -20.23
CA ARG A 29 -29.61 3.26 -20.16
C ARG A 29 -28.60 4.27 -19.61
N ILE A 30 -28.67 5.52 -20.05
CA ILE A 30 -27.79 6.60 -19.57
C ILE A 30 -28.05 6.85 -18.08
N LYS A 31 -29.32 6.96 -17.66
CA LYS A 31 -29.66 7.13 -16.23
C LYS A 31 -29.12 5.99 -15.36
N LYS A 32 -29.27 4.73 -15.79
CA LYS A 32 -28.72 3.56 -15.09
C LYS A 32 -27.20 3.61 -14.99
N MET A 33 -26.53 3.91 -16.11
CA MET A 33 -25.07 4.02 -16.14
C MET A 33 -24.53 5.10 -15.18
N LEU A 34 -25.24 6.24 -15.07
CA LEU A 34 -24.88 7.30 -14.12
C LEU A 34 -25.08 6.86 -12.67
N ALA A 35 -26.17 6.15 -12.36
CA ALA A 35 -26.40 5.57 -11.04
C ALA A 35 -25.30 4.56 -10.66
N ASP A 36 -24.97 3.64 -11.56
CA ASP A 36 -23.90 2.65 -11.36
C ASP A 36 -22.53 3.32 -11.18
N LYS A 37 -22.26 4.42 -11.89
CA LYS A 37 -21.02 5.17 -11.72
C LYS A 37 -20.93 5.81 -10.33
N LYS A 38 -22.04 6.29 -9.78
CA LYS A 38 -22.09 6.85 -8.41
C LYS A 38 -21.84 5.75 -7.38
N THR A 39 -22.51 4.62 -7.49
CA THR A 39 -22.33 3.49 -6.56
C THR A 39 -20.90 2.95 -6.61
N ARG A 40 -20.31 2.78 -7.81
CA ARG A 40 -18.91 2.38 -7.99
C ARG A 40 -17.91 3.32 -7.33
N LYS A 41 -18.15 4.64 -7.36
CA LYS A 41 -17.28 5.61 -6.67
C LYS A 41 -17.34 5.41 -5.15
N VAL A 42 -18.53 5.23 -4.60
CA VAL A 42 -18.74 5.00 -3.17
C VAL A 42 -18.07 3.69 -2.72
N THR A 43 -18.31 2.59 -3.45
CA THR A 43 -17.71 1.28 -3.13
C THR A 43 -16.19 1.31 -3.24
N ARG A 44 -15.62 1.98 -4.25
CA ARG A 44 -14.16 2.14 -4.38
C ARG A 44 -13.55 2.88 -3.18
N LYS A 45 -14.19 3.96 -2.72
CA LYS A 45 -13.73 4.70 -1.54
C LYS A 45 -13.78 3.83 -0.28
N LEU A 46 -14.84 3.03 -0.13
CA LEU A 46 -15.00 2.10 0.98
C LEU A 46 -13.94 1.00 0.98
N ILE A 47 -13.69 0.37 -0.18
CA ILE A 47 -12.67 -0.68 -0.35
C ILE A 47 -11.28 -0.14 0.00
N TYR A 48 -10.93 1.06 -0.49
CA TYR A 48 -9.66 1.70 -0.16
C TYR A 48 -9.47 1.90 1.35
N LYS A 49 -10.50 2.42 2.04
CA LYS A 49 -10.44 2.65 3.48
C LYS A 49 -10.39 1.35 4.29
N ARG A 50 -11.03 0.27 3.83
CA ARG A 50 -10.90 -1.05 4.45
C ARG A 50 -9.49 -1.62 4.29
N ALA A 51 -8.90 -1.51 3.10
CA ALA A 51 -7.54 -1.95 2.85
C ALA A 51 -6.53 -1.21 3.75
N GLU A 52 -6.67 0.11 3.88
CA GLU A 52 -5.86 0.93 4.79
C GLU A 52 -5.96 0.44 6.25
N LYS A 53 -7.18 0.13 6.71
CA LYS A 53 -7.42 -0.40 8.06
C LYS A 53 -6.73 -1.76 8.27
N TYR A 54 -6.89 -2.70 7.36
CA TYR A 54 -6.30 -4.04 7.49
C TYR A 54 -4.77 -3.98 7.48
N HIS A 55 -4.18 -3.18 6.59
CA HIS A 55 -2.73 -2.99 6.57
C HIS A 55 -2.21 -2.44 7.91
N LYS A 56 -2.91 -1.44 8.48
CA LYS A 56 -2.56 -0.88 9.79
C LYS A 56 -2.65 -1.93 10.90
N GLU A 57 -3.72 -2.72 10.92
CA GLU A 57 -3.96 -3.77 11.91
C GLU A 57 -2.85 -4.83 11.90
N TYR A 58 -2.49 -5.38 10.72
CA TYR A 58 -1.40 -6.36 10.62
C TYR A 58 -0.06 -5.78 11.08
N ARG A 59 0.24 -4.52 10.75
CA ARG A 59 1.46 -3.84 11.20
C ARG A 59 1.50 -3.67 12.72
N GLU A 60 0.38 -3.32 13.33
CA GLU A 60 0.26 -3.17 14.78
C GLU A 60 0.39 -4.50 15.51
N MET A 61 -0.24 -5.56 14.98
CA MET A 61 -0.14 -6.92 15.50
C MET A 61 1.31 -7.41 15.54
N TYR A 62 2.04 -7.30 14.42
CA TYR A 62 3.45 -7.69 14.34
C TYR A 62 4.33 -6.91 15.31
N ARG A 63 4.14 -5.58 15.38
CA ARG A 63 4.86 -4.73 16.34
C ARG A 63 4.55 -5.09 17.78
N ARG A 64 3.32 -5.48 18.08
CA ARG A 64 2.88 -5.88 19.43
C ARG A 64 3.59 -7.17 19.86
N GLU A 65 3.67 -8.16 18.98
CA GLU A 65 4.38 -9.42 19.26
C GLU A 65 5.87 -9.17 19.58
N ILE A 66 6.55 -8.39 18.74
CA ILE A 66 7.95 -7.97 19.00
C ILE A 66 8.05 -7.23 20.34
N ARG A 67 7.12 -6.31 20.62
CA ARG A 67 7.11 -5.54 21.86
C ARG A 67 6.97 -6.48 23.06
N MET A 68 6.04 -7.43 23.03
CA MET A 68 5.86 -8.40 24.12
C MET A 68 7.13 -9.23 24.33
N GLY A 69 7.75 -9.71 23.25
CA GLY A 69 9.02 -10.43 23.34
C GLY A 69 10.18 -9.59 23.87
N ARG A 70 10.18 -8.27 23.64
CA ARG A 70 11.16 -7.35 24.25
C ARG A 70 10.86 -7.10 25.72
N THR A 71 9.61 -6.85 26.08
CA THR A 71 9.20 -6.64 27.48
C THR A 71 9.49 -7.86 28.34
N ALA A 72 9.25 -9.07 27.84
CA ALA A 72 9.56 -10.30 28.56
C ALA A 72 11.07 -10.50 28.81
N ARG A 73 11.92 -10.10 27.85
CA ARG A 73 13.39 -10.19 27.99
C ARG A 73 14.01 -9.04 28.78
N LYS A 74 13.32 -7.90 28.87
CA LYS A 74 13.78 -6.68 29.57
C LYS A 74 14.24 -6.93 31.02
N PRO A 75 13.49 -7.63 31.90
CA PRO A 75 13.93 -7.85 33.28
C PRO A 75 15.22 -8.67 33.36
N ALA A 76 15.34 -9.74 32.56
CA ALA A 76 16.55 -10.55 32.51
C ALA A 76 17.76 -9.74 32.00
N ASN A 77 17.58 -8.92 30.97
CA ASN A 77 18.65 -8.06 30.47
C ASN A 77 19.06 -6.98 31.48
N ASN A 78 18.10 -6.43 32.23
CA ASN A 78 18.38 -5.43 33.26
C ASN A 78 19.04 -6.03 34.52
N PHE A 79 18.80 -7.32 34.80
CA PHE A 79 19.45 -8.03 35.89
C PHE A 79 20.94 -8.24 35.63
N LEU A 80 21.34 -8.46 34.38
CA LEU A 80 22.73 -8.61 34.00
C LEU A 80 23.45 -7.26 34.00
N TRP A 81 24.59 -7.18 34.68
CA TRP A 81 25.48 -6.03 34.59
C TRP A 81 26.10 -5.95 33.18
N PRO A 82 26.43 -4.75 32.65
CA PRO A 82 27.15 -4.63 31.39
C PRO A 82 28.40 -5.53 31.34
N PHE A 83 28.52 -6.31 30.26
CA PHE A 83 29.66 -7.19 30.05
C PHE A 83 30.95 -6.39 29.88
N LYS A 84 31.97 -6.74 30.65
CA LYS A 84 33.33 -6.20 30.50
C LYS A 84 34.12 -7.12 29.57
N LEU A 85 34.10 -6.82 28.27
CA LEU A 85 34.78 -7.60 27.25
C LEU A 85 36.27 -7.22 27.12
N SER A 86 37.10 -8.17 26.69
CA SER A 86 38.51 -7.92 26.39
C SER A 86 38.70 -7.26 25.01
N THR A 87 39.90 -6.77 24.72
CA THR A 87 40.23 -6.30 23.37
C THR A 87 40.21 -7.46 22.37
N PRO A 88 39.69 -7.28 21.15
CA PRO A 88 39.56 -8.37 20.20
C PRO A 88 40.93 -8.92 19.82
N ARG A 89 41.11 -10.24 19.93
CA ARG A 89 42.32 -10.93 19.44
C ARG A 89 42.51 -10.63 17.95
N GLY A 90 43.70 -10.15 17.58
CA GLY A 90 44.03 -9.70 16.22
C GLY A 90 43.62 -8.25 15.91
N GLY A 91 43.09 -7.52 16.87
CA GLY A 91 42.79 -6.09 16.74
C GLY A 91 41.51 -5.77 15.95
N MET A 92 41.30 -4.46 15.80
CA MET A 92 40.29 -3.86 14.93
C MET A 92 40.96 -3.36 13.67
N ASN A 93 40.26 -3.40 12.54
CA ASN A 93 40.76 -2.90 11.25
C ASN A 93 40.82 -1.37 11.28
N LYS A 94 39.64 -0.73 11.36
CA LYS A 94 39.50 0.73 11.43
C LYS A 94 38.24 1.09 12.19
N LYS A 95 38.42 1.59 13.41
CA LYS A 95 37.31 1.80 14.37
C LYS A 95 36.30 2.85 13.92
N THR A 96 36.76 3.85 13.16
CA THR A 96 35.97 5.04 12.83
C THR A 96 35.16 4.89 11.55
N THR A 97 35.51 3.95 10.67
CA THR A 97 34.81 3.74 9.39
C THR A 97 33.70 2.70 9.53
N HIS A 98 32.68 2.82 8.69
CA HIS A 98 31.54 1.91 8.73
C HIS A 98 31.94 0.52 8.21
N PHE A 99 31.27 -0.53 8.68
CA PHE A 99 31.57 -1.92 8.35
C PHE A 99 31.49 -2.19 6.83
N VAL A 100 30.53 -1.57 6.14
CA VAL A 100 30.35 -1.66 4.67
C VAL A 100 31.56 -1.09 3.91
N GLU A 101 32.32 -0.17 4.51
CA GLU A 101 33.52 0.44 3.93
C GLU A 101 34.81 -0.29 4.36
N GLY A 102 34.69 -1.47 4.98
CA GLY A 102 35.82 -2.23 5.51
C GLY A 102 36.29 -1.81 6.91
N GLY A 103 35.50 -0.98 7.62
CA GLY A 103 35.74 -0.59 9.01
C GLY A 103 35.12 -1.53 10.05
N ASP A 104 35.01 -1.03 11.28
CA ASP A 104 34.42 -1.76 12.42
C ASP A 104 33.19 -1.07 13.03
N ALA A 105 32.82 0.14 12.61
CA ALA A 105 31.62 0.80 13.12
C ALA A 105 30.34 0.30 12.43
N GLY A 106 29.21 0.29 13.14
CA GLY A 106 27.89 0.03 12.58
C GLY A 106 27.41 -1.42 12.62
N ASN A 107 26.29 -1.68 11.93
CA ASN A 107 25.64 -2.98 11.91
C ASN A 107 26.35 -3.93 10.93
N ARG A 108 26.72 -5.11 11.44
CA ARG A 108 27.37 -6.20 10.68
C ARG A 108 26.61 -7.53 10.78
N GLU A 109 25.35 -7.46 11.22
CA GLU A 109 24.43 -8.60 11.37
C GLU A 109 25.10 -9.78 12.08
N ASP A 110 25.11 -10.96 11.48
CA ASP A 110 25.64 -12.19 12.09
C ASP A 110 27.16 -12.17 12.32
N GLN A 111 27.89 -11.27 11.65
CA GLN A 111 29.34 -11.18 11.79
C GLN A 111 29.77 -10.55 13.13
N ILE A 112 28.83 -9.99 13.91
CA ILE A 112 29.09 -9.53 15.27
C ILE A 112 29.50 -10.67 16.19
N ASN A 113 28.93 -11.87 15.97
CA ASN A 113 29.23 -13.05 16.77
C ASN A 113 30.70 -13.49 16.63
N ARG A 114 31.28 -13.32 15.44
CA ARG A 114 32.71 -13.56 15.21
C ARG A 114 33.57 -12.54 15.98
N LEU A 115 33.16 -11.27 16.05
CA LEU A 115 33.89 -10.27 16.83
C LEU A 115 33.81 -10.55 18.33
N ILE A 116 32.61 -10.84 18.86
CA ILE A 116 32.40 -11.13 20.28
C ILE A 116 33.25 -12.33 20.72
N ARG A 117 33.32 -13.40 19.92
CA ARG A 117 34.18 -14.57 20.22
C ARG A 117 35.67 -14.23 20.32
N ARG A 118 36.14 -13.13 19.74
CA ARG A 118 37.53 -12.66 19.86
C ARG A 118 37.75 -11.80 21.10
N MET A 119 36.69 -11.36 21.77
CA MET A 119 36.67 -10.45 22.92
C MET A 119 36.20 -11.13 24.22
N ASN A 120 35.95 -12.44 24.15
CA ASN A 120 35.65 -13.30 25.30
C ASN A 120 36.94 -13.95 25.82
#